data_AF-A0A0B8QTX8-F1
#
_entry.id   AF-A0A0B8QTX8-F1
#
_cell.length_a   1.000
_cell.length_b   1.000
_cell.length_c   1.000
_cell.angle_alpha   90.00
_cell.angle_beta   90.00
_cell.angle_gamma   90.00
#
_symmetry.space_group_name_H-M   'P 1'
#
loop_
_entity.id
_entity.type
_entity.pdbx_description
1 polymer ?
#
loop_
_entity_poly.entity_id
_entity_poly.type
_entity_poly.pdbx_seq_one_letter_code
_entity_poly.pdbx_strand_id
1 'polypeptide(L)'
;MKRSDEAANIKSTVSRANLWHALTPQMFDCEALRLALRSALDQNQLVTDEASAMELLGEYPALVEGRADNIKVTQPEDFALMKFYLSQQEQA
;
A
#
# COMPACT_ATOMS: atom_id res chain seq x y z
N MET A 1 1.31 -13.50 7.89
CA MET A 1 2.06 -13.36 6.62
C MET A 1 3.31 -14.24 6.68
N LYS A 2 3.97 -14.54 5.56
CA LYS A 2 5.27 -15.26 5.54
C LYS A 2 6.35 -14.31 5.01
N ARG A 3 7.55 -14.36 5.58
CA ARG A 3 8.73 -13.67 5.07
C ARG A 3 9.58 -14.70 4.32
N SER A 4 9.96 -14.41 3.08
CA SER A 4 10.88 -15.26 2.32
C SER A 4 12.35 -14.89 2.56
N ASP A 5 13.26 -15.79 2.18
CA ASP A 5 14.65 -15.45 1.87
C ASP A 5 14.84 -15.11 0.38
N GLU A 6 16.09 -14.89 -0.04
CA GLU A 6 16.45 -14.58 -1.43
C GLU A 6 16.22 -15.77 -2.40
N ALA A 7 16.14 -16.99 -1.87
CA ALA A 7 15.87 -18.21 -2.64
C ALA A 7 14.36 -18.58 -2.65
N ALA A 8 13.49 -17.66 -2.23
CA ALA A 8 12.04 -17.84 -2.14
C ALA A 8 11.56 -18.95 -1.16
N ASN A 9 12.40 -19.35 -0.20
CA ASN A 9 11.98 -20.25 0.88
C ASN A 9 11.37 -19.47 2.05
N ILE A 10 10.48 -20.09 2.82
CA ILE A 10 9.90 -19.46 4.02
C ILE A 10 10.97 -19.30 5.10
N LYS A 11 11.38 -18.06 5.37
CA LYS A 11 12.31 -17.70 6.45
C LYS A 11 11.60 -17.63 7.81
N SER A 12 10.41 -17.02 7.87
CA SER A 12 9.65 -16.91 9.12
C SER A 12 8.16 -16.63 8.90
N THR A 13 7.38 -16.83 9.97
CA THR A 13 5.97 -16.40 10.04
C THR A 13 5.89 -15.02 10.69
N VAL A 14 5.25 -14.07 10.01
CA VAL A 14 4.99 -12.72 10.51
C VAL A 14 3.58 -12.68 11.09
N SER A 15 3.46 -12.20 12.34
CA SER A 15 2.16 -11.97 13.00
C SER A 15 1.27 -11.06 12.15
N ARG A 16 -0.05 -11.29 12.20
CA ARG A 16 -1.03 -10.46 11.51
C ARG A 16 -1.59 -9.33 12.39
N ALA A 17 -1.30 -9.35 13.69
CA ALA A 17 -1.75 -8.30 14.60
C ALA A 17 -1.14 -6.95 14.17
N ASN A 18 -1.98 -5.92 14.06
CA ASN A 18 -1.62 -4.56 13.65
C ASN A 18 -0.93 -4.45 12.28
N LEU A 19 -1.10 -5.44 11.40
CA LEU A 19 -0.58 -5.40 10.04
C LEU A 19 -1.69 -5.00 9.07
N TRP A 20 -1.44 -3.96 8.29
CA TRP A 20 -2.40 -3.40 7.35
C TRP A 20 -1.91 -3.54 5.90
N HIS A 21 -2.85 -3.66 4.98
CA HIS A 21 -2.57 -3.47 3.55
C HIS A 21 -2.68 -1.98 3.25
N ALA A 22 -1.59 -1.37 2.80
CA ALA A 22 -1.63 -0.01 2.26
C ALA A 22 -2.49 -0.01 0.98
N LEU A 23 -3.56 0.79 0.99
CA LEU A 23 -4.46 1.03 -0.14
C LEU A 23 -4.34 2.49 -0.57
N THR A 24 -5.07 2.85 -1.63
CA THR A 24 -5.24 4.23 -2.08
C THR A 24 -6.73 4.58 -2.18
N PRO A 25 -7.13 5.85 -2.14
CA PRO A 25 -6.31 7.07 -2.05
C PRO A 25 -5.53 7.20 -0.74
N GLN A 26 -4.34 7.78 -0.81
CA GLN A 26 -3.60 8.27 0.36
C GLN A 26 -3.66 9.80 0.36
N MET A 27 -3.98 10.41 1.49
CA MET A 27 -4.23 11.85 1.59
C MET A 27 -3.22 12.53 2.51
N PHE A 28 -2.56 13.56 1.98
CA PHE A 28 -1.55 14.35 2.69
C PHE A 28 -1.67 15.82 2.32
N ASP A 29 -1.09 16.69 3.15
CA ASP A 29 -0.81 18.06 2.74
C ASP A 29 0.12 18.06 1.51
N CYS A 30 -0.22 18.87 0.52
CA CYS A 30 0.47 18.87 -0.77
C CYS A 30 1.92 19.33 -0.66
N GLU A 31 2.20 20.36 0.15
CA GLU A 31 3.55 20.87 0.30
C GLU A 31 4.42 19.90 1.10
N ALA A 32 3.87 19.34 2.17
CA ALA A 32 4.54 18.34 2.99
C ALA A 32 4.90 17.09 2.16
N LEU A 33 3.94 16.55 1.41
CA LEU A 33 4.17 15.38 0.56
C LEU A 33 5.20 15.67 -0.54
N ARG A 34 5.13 16.85 -1.16
CA ARG A 34 6.11 17.26 -2.19
C ARG A 34 7.52 17.35 -1.61
N LEU A 35 7.67 17.85 -0.40
CA LEU A 35 8.96 17.90 0.29
C LEU A 35 9.47 16.47 0.59
N ALA A 36 8.60 15.61 1.13
CA ALA A 36 8.93 14.22 1.47
C ALA A 36 9.43 13.44 0.25
N LEU A 37 8.68 13.49 -0.86
CA LEU A 37 9.03 12.81 -2.10
C LEU A 37 10.35 13.34 -2.70
N ARG A 38 10.57 14.67 -2.69
CA ARG A 38 11.84 15.26 -3.17
C ARG A 38 13.02 14.83 -2.31
N SER A 39 12.88 14.91 -0.99
CA SER A 39 13.92 14.49 -0.06
C SER A 39 14.28 13.01 -0.24
N ALA A 40 13.27 12.14 -0.42
CA ALA A 40 13.51 10.72 -0.69
C ALA A 40 14.24 10.48 -2.02
N LEU A 41 13.89 11.22 -3.08
CA LEU A 41 14.58 11.16 -4.38
C LEU A 41 16.04 11.62 -4.27
N ASP A 42 16.29 12.77 -3.62
CA ASP A 42 17.64 13.33 -3.45
C ASP A 42 18.56 12.39 -2.65
N GLN A 43 17.98 11.62 -1.72
CA GLN A 43 18.69 10.64 -0.89
C GLN A 43 18.68 9.23 -1.49
N ASN A 44 18.11 9.03 -2.68
CA ASN A 44 17.97 7.74 -3.35
C ASN A 44 17.31 6.65 -2.46
N GLN A 45 16.32 7.05 -1.66
CA GLN A 45 15.55 6.17 -0.79
C GLN A 45 14.44 5.48 -1.59
N LEU A 46 14.14 4.22 -1.25
CA LEU A 46 13.06 3.46 -1.86
C LEU A 46 11.71 3.91 -1.29
N VAL A 47 10.84 4.46 -2.15
CA VAL A 47 9.47 4.85 -1.83
C VAL A 47 8.51 3.94 -2.60
N THR A 48 7.59 3.28 -1.92
CA THR A 48 6.61 2.36 -2.54
C THR A 48 5.19 2.92 -2.62
N ASP A 49 4.91 3.92 -1.79
CA ASP A 49 3.66 4.68 -1.71
C ASP A 49 3.93 6.05 -1.06
N GLU A 50 2.94 6.94 -1.04
CA GLU A 50 3.11 8.29 -0.49
C GLU A 50 3.37 8.28 1.03
N ALA A 51 2.75 7.36 1.77
CA ALA A 51 2.96 7.18 3.21
C ALA A 51 4.43 6.85 3.54
N SER A 52 5.07 5.94 2.80
CA SER A 52 6.49 5.61 3.01
C SER A 52 7.43 6.80 2.81
N ALA A 53 7.08 7.76 1.95
CA ALA A 53 7.84 9.00 1.83
C ALA A 53 7.67 9.89 3.07
N MET A 54 6.47 9.97 3.62
CA MET A 54 6.18 10.74 4.84
C MET A 54 6.89 10.11 6.06
N GLU A 55 6.91 8.78 6.15
CA GLU A 55 7.64 8.04 7.20
C GLU A 55 9.14 8.37 7.22
N LEU A 56 9.77 8.57 6.05
CA LEU A 56 11.18 8.97 5.94
C LEU A 56 11.44 10.38 6.53
N LEU A 57 10.42 11.24 6.63
CA LEU A 57 10.50 12.51 7.35
C LEU A 57 10.23 12.38 8.86
N GLY A 58 9.97 11.17 9.36
CA GLY A 58 9.62 10.92 10.75
C GLY A 58 8.14 11.15 11.08
N GLU A 59 7.29 11.30 10.07
CA GLU A 59 5.84 11.43 10.24
C GLU A 59 5.17 10.08 10.45
N TYR A 60 3.98 10.09 11.04
CA TYR A 60 3.18 8.88 11.31
C TYR A 60 1.79 9.01 10.68
N PRO A 61 1.64 8.68 9.37
CA PRO A 61 0.34 8.70 8.69
C PRO A 61 -0.73 7.88 9.43
N ALA A 62 -1.94 8.42 9.49
CA ALA A 62 -3.07 7.72 10.12
C ALA A 62 -3.58 6.57 9.23
N LEU A 63 -4.05 5.50 9.86
CA LEU A 63 -4.71 4.39 9.18
C LEU A 63 -6.23 4.61 9.19
N VAL A 64 -6.85 4.52 8.01
CA VAL A 64 -8.31 4.55 7.83
C VAL A 64 -8.73 3.23 7.20
N GLU A 65 -9.75 2.58 7.76
CA GLU A 65 -10.23 1.31 7.24
C GLU A 65 -10.86 1.49 5.86
N GLY A 66 -10.28 0.80 4.86
CA GLY A 66 -10.77 0.76 3.50
C GLY A 66 -11.59 -0.49 3.25
N ARG A 67 -12.46 -0.44 2.23
CA ARG A 67 -13.17 -1.64 1.77
C ARG A 67 -12.20 -2.64 1.17
N ALA A 68 -12.37 -3.92 1.50
CA ALA A 68 -11.50 -4.99 0.98
C ALA A 68 -11.63 -5.21 -0.54
N ASP A 69 -12.68 -4.70 -1.18
CA ASP A 69 -12.89 -4.79 -2.63
C ASP A 69 -12.19 -3.65 -3.41
N ASN A 70 -11.51 -2.72 -2.74
CA ASN A 70 -10.63 -1.73 -3.36
C ASN A 70 -9.27 -2.36 -3.72
N ILE A 71 -9.31 -3.29 -4.68
CA ILE A 71 -8.15 -4.07 -5.09
C ILE A 71 -7.26 -3.30 -6.09
N LYS A 72 -5.97 -3.61 -6.08
CA LYS A 72 -5.06 -3.26 -7.17
C LYS A 72 -5.04 -4.42 -8.17
N VAL A 73 -5.44 -4.16 -9.41
CA VAL A 73 -5.35 -5.14 -10.51
C VAL A 73 -3.88 -5.25 -10.94
N THR A 74 -3.25 -6.39 -10.68
CA THR A 74 -1.81 -6.62 -10.93
C THR A 74 -1.52 -7.85 -11.77
N GLN A 75 -2.41 -8.85 -11.73
CA GLN A 75 -2.31 -10.10 -12.48
C GLN A 75 -3.51 -10.27 -13.42
N PRO A 76 -3.39 -11.09 -14.48
CA PRO A 76 -4.50 -11.34 -15.41
C PRO A 76 -5.79 -11.83 -14.73
N GLU A 77 -5.68 -12.67 -13.71
CA GLU A 77 -6.80 -13.20 -12.94
C GLU A 77 -7.55 -12.12 -12.14
N ASP A 78 -6.88 -11.03 -11.74
CA ASP A 78 -7.49 -9.93 -10.99
C ASP A 78 -8.60 -9.24 -11.80
N PHE A 79 -8.57 -9.34 -13.14
CA PHE A 79 -9.57 -8.71 -14.00
C PHE A 79 -10.95 -9.33 -13.84
N ALA A 80 -11.03 -10.64 -13.65
CA ALA A 80 -12.30 -11.32 -13.37
C ALA A 80 -12.86 -10.89 -12.01
N LEU A 81 -11.99 -10.74 -11.01
CA LEU A 81 -12.36 -10.30 -9.67
C LEU A 81 -12.83 -8.83 -9.65
N MET A 82 -12.11 -7.94 -10.34
CA MET A 82 -12.50 -6.54 -10.50
C MET A 82 -13.90 -6.43 -11.13
N LYS A 83 -14.16 -7.16 -12.22
CA LYS A 83 -15.48 -7.17 -12.87
C LYS A 83 -16.59 -7.61 -11.91
N PHE A 84 -16.34 -8.65 -11.14
CA PHE A 84 -17.29 -9.12 -10.13
C PHE A 84 -17.59 -8.00 -9.12
N TYR A 85 -16.58 -7.37 -8.52
CA TYR A 85 -16.79 -6.31 -7.54
C TYR A 85 -17.56 -5.11 -8.12
N LEU A 86 -17.21 -4.66 -9.33
CA LEU A 86 -17.93 -3.58 -10.00
C LEU A 86 -19.42 -3.92 -10.21
N SER A 87 -19.73 -5.13 -10.67
CA SER A 87 -21.13 -5.54 -10.88
C SER A 87 -21.94 -5.60 -9.58
N GLN A 88 -21.31 -5.94 -8.45
CA GLN A 88 -21.98 -5.95 -7.15
C GLN A 88 -22.23 -4.53 -6.62
N GLN A 89 -21.33 -3.58 -6.93
CA GLN A 89 -21.47 -2.19 -6.50
C GLN A 89 -22.57 -1.46 -7.29
N GLU A 90 -22.74 -1.75 -8.58
CA GLU A 90 -23.82 -1.16 -9.40
C GLU A 90 -25.22 -1.62 -8.97
N GLN A 91 -25.31 -2.76 -8.27
CA GLN A 91 -26.58 -3.34 -7.81
C GLN A 91 -26.99 -2.89 -6.41
N ALA A 92 -26.11 -2.21 -5.68
CA ALA A 92 -26.30 -1.75 -4.30
C ALA A 92 -26.74 -0.27 -4.25
#